data_AF-A0A1K0IJJ2-F1
#
_entry.id   AF-A0A1K0IJJ2-F1
#
_cell.length_a   1.000
_cell.length_b   1.000
_cell.length_c   1.000
_cell.angle_alpha   90.00
_cell.angle_beta   90.00
_cell.angle_gamma   90.00
#
_symmetry.space_group_name_H-M   'P 1'
#
loop_
_entity.id
_entity.type
_entity.pdbx_description
1 polymer ?
#
loop_
_entity_poly.entity_id
_entity_poly.type
_entity_poly.pdbx_seq_one_letter_code
_entity_poly.pdbx_strand_id
1 'polypeptide(L)'
;MGYIKPLLRLPATQQLQELPEPQRRAVALVLRDLRDQANTEAEQAWRRRKGPMAAYWRAVSTYARHLAHALEQRTAVITPPAGDAPPEAK
;
A
#
# COMPACT_ATOMS: atom_id res chain seq x y z
N MET A 1 -15.93 -1.51 7.83
CA MET A 1 -15.86 -2.82 7.15
C MET A 1 -14.45 -3.03 6.61
N GLY A 2 -13.65 -3.84 7.33
CA GLY A 2 -12.19 -3.95 7.16
C GLY A 2 -11.75 -4.99 6.13
N TYR A 3 -11.78 -4.64 4.84
CA TYR A 3 -11.16 -5.44 3.76
C TYR A 3 -9.69 -5.06 3.48
N ILE A 4 -9.05 -4.32 4.39
CA ILE A 4 -7.65 -3.86 4.24
C ILE A 4 -6.67 -5.04 4.31
N LYS A 5 -7.03 -6.13 5.01
CA LYS A 5 -6.10 -7.19 5.42
C LYS A 5 -5.79 -8.31 4.41
N PRO A 6 -6.59 -8.67 3.38
CA PRO A 6 -6.24 -9.77 2.48
C PRO A 6 -5.03 -9.45 1.61
N LEU A 7 -4.95 -8.25 1.03
CA LEU A 7 -3.81 -7.83 0.20
C LEU A 7 -2.51 -7.76 1.01
N LEU A 8 -2.59 -7.25 2.24
CA LEU A 8 -1.44 -7.20 3.15
C LEU A 8 -0.86 -8.56 3.54
N ARG A 9 -1.64 -9.64 3.37
CA ARG A 9 -1.18 -11.01 3.63
C ARG A 9 -0.44 -11.62 2.44
N LEU A 10 -0.45 -10.97 1.28
CA LEU A 10 0.23 -11.49 0.10
C LEU A 10 1.74 -11.24 0.22
N PRO A 11 2.59 -12.22 -0.16
CA PRO A 11 4.05 -12.07 -0.10
C PRO A 11 4.57 -10.84 -0.85
N ALA A 12 4.00 -10.54 -2.01
CA ALA A 12 4.38 -9.37 -2.81
C ALA A 12 4.11 -8.04 -2.07
N THR A 13 3.06 -7.96 -1.26
CA THR A 13 2.75 -6.75 -0.48
C THR A 13 3.60 -6.66 0.78
N GLN A 14 4.08 -7.78 1.34
CA GLN A 14 5.03 -7.78 2.45
C GLN A 14 6.39 -7.20 2.03
N GLN A 15 6.88 -7.52 0.83
CA GLN A 15 8.11 -6.95 0.28
C GLN A 15 8.07 -5.41 0.21
N LEU A 16 6.90 -4.84 -0.09
CA LEU A 16 6.71 -3.39 -0.09
C LEU A 16 6.81 -2.77 1.31
N GLN A 17 6.51 -3.52 2.37
CA GLN A 17 6.66 -3.06 3.75
C GLN A 17 8.12 -3.08 4.22
N GLU A 18 8.96 -3.94 3.64
CA GLU A 18 10.39 -4.03 3.96
C GLU A 18 11.19 -2.84 3.41
N LEU A 19 10.64 -2.10 2.44
CA LEU A 19 11.26 -0.89 1.90
C LEU A 19 11.50 0.16 3.01
N PRO A 20 12.59 0.95 2.94
CA PRO A 20 12.80 2.09 3.83
C PRO A 20 11.61 3.05 3.84
N GLU A 21 11.34 3.65 5.00
CA GLU A 21 10.24 4.61 5.19
C GLU A 21 10.15 5.68 4.09
N PRO A 22 11.22 6.39 3.69
CA PRO A 22 11.12 7.41 2.64
C PRO A 22 10.62 6.84 1.30
N GLN A 23 11.01 5.61 0.96
CA GLN A 23 10.57 4.94 -0.27
C GLN A 23 9.10 4.53 -0.19
N ARG A 24 8.67 3.96 0.96
CA ARG A 24 7.26 3.62 1.19
C ARG A 24 6.37 4.85 1.09
N ARG A 25 6.80 5.98 1.67
CA ARG A 25 6.05 7.25 1.62
C ARG A 25 5.96 7.78 0.19
N ALA A 26 7.06 7.73 -0.57
CA ALA A 26 7.05 8.14 -1.98
C ALA A 26 6.05 7.33 -2.81
N VAL A 27 6.05 6.00 -2.65
CA VAL A 27 5.09 5.12 -3.35
C VAL A 27 3.65 5.36 -2.87
N ALA A 28 3.44 5.57 -1.57
CA ALA A 28 2.11 5.87 -1.03
C ALA A 28 1.53 7.18 -1.58
N LEU A 29 2.36 8.21 -1.81
CA LEU A 29 1.94 9.46 -2.44
C LEU A 29 1.46 9.22 -3.88
N VAL A 30 2.26 8.53 -4.70
CA VAL A 30 1.87 8.19 -6.08
C VAL A 30 0.56 7.40 -6.12
N LEU A 31 0.37 6.46 -5.19
CA LEU A 31 -0.87 5.67 -5.12
C LEU A 31 -2.10 6.52 -4.73
N ARG A 32 -1.92 7.59 -3.96
CA ARG A 32 -3.01 8.54 -3.68
C ARG A 32 -3.37 9.36 -4.90
N ASP A 33 -2.37 9.86 -5.62
CA ASP A 33 -2.61 10.61 -6.85
C ASP A 33 -3.31 9.72 -7.90
N LEU A 34 -2.86 8.47 -8.02
CA LEU A 34 -3.48 7.48 -8.89
C LEU A 34 -4.94 7.20 -8.51
N ARG A 35 -5.24 7.11 -7.21
CA ARG A 35 -6.62 6.97 -6.73
C ARG A 35 -7.49 8.13 -7.19
N ASP A 36 -7.02 9.36 -7.08
CA ASP A 36 -7.80 10.56 -7.39
C ASP A 36 -8.01 10.70 -8.90
N GLN A 37 -6.97 10.41 -9.70
CA GLN A 37 -7.08 10.34 -11.15
C GLN A 37 -8.05 9.23 -11.60
N ALA A 38 -7.93 8.02 -11.03
CA ALA A 38 -8.82 6.92 -11.35
C ALA A 38 -10.29 7.20 -10.96
N ASN A 39 -10.54 7.89 -9.85
CA ASN A 39 -11.90 8.35 -9.51
C ASN A 39 -12.44 9.33 -10.56
N THR A 40 -11.60 10.26 -11.03
CA THR A 40 -11.97 11.22 -12.07
C THR A 40 -12.33 10.50 -13.38
N GLU A 41 -11.53 9.51 -13.79
CA GLU A 41 -11.81 8.69 -14.97
C GLU A 41 -13.06 7.82 -14.81
N ALA A 42 -13.33 7.31 -13.61
CA ALA A 42 -14.57 6.59 -13.32
C ALA A 42 -15.80 7.47 -13.53
N GLU A 43 -15.80 8.71 -13.00
CA GLU A 43 -16.90 9.66 -13.20
C GLU A 43 -17.08 10.03 -14.68
N GLN A 44 -15.99 10.24 -15.41
CA GLN A 44 -16.06 10.50 -16.85
C GLN A 44 -16.64 9.30 -17.62
N ALA A 45 -16.23 8.07 -17.29
CA ALA A 45 -16.74 6.87 -17.91
C ALA A 45 -18.24 6.65 -17.62
N TRP A 46 -18.70 6.96 -16.40
CA TRP A 46 -20.14 6.96 -16.07
C TRP A 46 -20.92 7.96 -16.92
N ARG A 47 -20.45 9.21 -17.03
CA ARG A 47 -21.09 10.25 -17.86
C ARG A 47 -21.17 9.83 -19.34
N ARG A 48 -20.15 9.13 -19.84
CA ARG A 48 -20.09 8.59 -21.20
C ARG A 48 -20.82 7.26 -21.38
N ARG A 49 -21.56 6.79 -20.36
CA ARG A 49 -22.30 5.51 -20.37
C ARG A 49 -21.42 4.27 -20.61
N LYS A 50 -20.14 4.32 -20.21
CA LYS A 50 -19.19 3.21 -20.31
C LYS A 50 -19.09 2.46 -18.99
N GLY A 51 -20.16 1.74 -18.63
CA GLY A 51 -20.31 1.08 -17.32
C GLY A 51 -19.13 0.17 -16.91
N PRO A 52 -18.69 -0.79 -17.74
CA PRO A 52 -17.57 -1.65 -17.41
C PRO A 52 -16.26 -0.88 -17.15
N MET A 53 -15.99 0.15 -17.95
CA MET A 53 -14.78 0.98 -17.78
C MET A 53 -14.86 1.80 -16.50
N ALA A 54 -16.03 2.31 -16.15
CA ALA A 54 -16.21 3.06 -14.91
C ALA A 54 -16.03 2.17 -13.67
N ALA A 55 -16.51 0.92 -13.73
CA ALA A 55 -16.26 -0.08 -12.69
C ALA A 55 -14.76 -0.44 -12.57
N TYR A 56 -14.07 -0.63 -13.70
CA TYR A 56 -12.63 -0.84 -13.73
C TYR A 56 -11.88 0.29 -13.03
N TRP A 57 -12.15 1.54 -13.39
CA TRP A 57 -11.51 2.70 -12.76
C TRP A 57 -11.81 2.80 -11.26
N ARG A 58 -13.02 2.42 -10.82
CA ARG A 58 -13.36 2.38 -9.40
C ARG A 58 -12.62 1.28 -8.65
N ALA A 59 -12.37 0.14 -9.29
CA ALA A 59 -11.55 -0.92 -8.73
C ALA A 59 -10.09 -0.43 -8.56
N VAL A 60 -9.53 0.22 -9.58
CA VAL A 60 -8.19 0.83 -9.52
C VAL A 60 -8.09 1.79 -8.34
N SER A 61 -9.05 2.72 -8.18
CA SER A 61 -9.01 3.69 -7.08
C SER A 61 -9.11 3.03 -5.70
N THR A 62 -9.88 1.95 -5.59
CA THR A 62 -10.01 1.17 -4.35
C THR A 62 -8.69 0.47 -3.99
N TYR A 63 -8.05 -0.21 -4.95
CA TYR A 63 -6.80 -0.92 -4.71
C TYR A 63 -5.64 0.04 -4.43
N ALA A 64 -5.56 1.16 -5.16
CA ALA A 64 -4.55 2.18 -4.91
C ALA A 64 -4.66 2.75 -3.48
N ARG A 65 -5.88 3.00 -3.00
CA ARG A 65 -6.12 3.39 -1.59
C ARG A 65 -5.62 2.34 -0.60
N HIS A 66 -5.95 1.07 -0.83
CA HIS A 66 -5.55 -0.01 0.08
C HIS A 66 -4.03 -0.17 0.15
N LEU A 67 -3.34 -0.09 -0.99
CA LEU A 67 -1.88 -0.16 -1.06
C LEU A 67 -1.22 1.08 -0.43
N ALA A 68 -1.75 2.29 -0.66
CA ALA A 68 -1.24 3.49 -0.01
C ALA A 68 -1.33 3.37 1.52
N HIS A 69 -2.48 2.95 2.02
CA HIS A 69 -2.69 2.77 3.45
C HIS A 69 -1.78 1.70 4.05
N ALA A 70 -1.57 0.59 3.33
CA ALA A 70 -0.65 -0.47 3.70
C ALA A 70 0.79 0.01 3.90
N LEU A 71 1.29 0.85 3.00
CA LEU A 71 2.65 1.38 3.02
C LEU A 71 2.88 2.40 4.14
N GLU A 72 1.81 3.07 4.57
CA GLU A 72 1.84 4.05 5.65
C GLU A 72 1.65 3.42 7.03
N GLN A 73 1.04 2.24 7.11
CA GLN A 73 0.99 1.49 8.35
C GLN A 73 2.40 1.04 8.72
N ARG A 74 2.91 1.64 9.79
CA ARG A 74 4.20 1.34 10.40
C ARG A 74 4.26 -0.16 10.74
N THR A 75 5.03 -0.95 9.99
CA THR A 75 5.53 -2.23 10.49
C THR A 75 6.37 -1.88 11.71
N ALA A 76 5.87 -2.19 12.90
CA ALA A 76 6.65 -2.12 14.12
C ALA A 76 7.86 -3.02 13.90
N VAL A 77 9.00 -2.42 13.59
CA VAL A 77 10.28 -3.10 13.59
C VAL A 77 10.44 -3.60 15.03
N ILE A 78 10.34 -4.92 15.21
CA ILE A 78 10.90 -5.56 16.39
C ILE A 78 12.40 -5.38 16.22
N THR A 79 12.95 -4.35 16.86
CA THR A 79 14.38 -4.25 17.10
C THR A 79 14.73 -5.41 18.03
N PRO A 80 15.51 -6.42 17.61
CA PRO A 80 16.07 -7.34 18.59
C PRO A 80 16.93 -6.51 19.56
N PRO A 81 16.83 -6.73 20.88
CA PRO A 81 17.66 -6.00 21.83
C PRO A 81 19.13 -6.23 21.48
N ALA A 82 19.87 -5.15 21.29
CA ALA A 82 21.31 -5.16 21.20
C ALA A 82 21.86 -5.65 22.55
N GLY A 83 22.24 -6.92 22.62
CA GLY A 83 22.83 -7.49 23.83
C GLY A 83 22.80 -9.00 23.82
N ASP A 84 23.71 -9.61 23.05
CA ASP A 84 24.36 -10.88 23.39
C ASP A 84 25.53 -11.09 22.43
N ALA A 85 26.58 -10.29 22.62
CA ALA A 85 27.93 -10.67 22.19
C ALA A 85 28.57 -11.40 23.37
N PRO A 86 28.96 -12.68 23.25
CA PRO A 86 29.63 -13.38 24.35
C PRO A 86 31.01 -12.76 24.56
N PRO A 87 31.44 -12.49 25.81
CA PRO A 87 32.82 -12.12 26.06
C PRO A 87 33.70 -13.33 25.78
N GLU A 88 34.66 -13.14 24.87
CA GLU A 88 35.79 -14.03 24.67
C GLU A 88 36.47 -14.29 26.02
N ALA A 89 36.34 -15.52 26.53
CA ALA A 89 37.14 -16.00 27.64
C ALA A 89 38.49 -16.47 27.08
N LYS A 90 39.51 -15.66 27.37
CA LYS A 90 40.93 -15.92 27.21
C LYS A 90 41.40 -17.16 27.98
#